data_AF-A0A8T4Y4G6-F1
#
_entry.id   AF-A0A8T4Y4G6-F1
#
_cell.length_a   1.000
_cell.length_b   1.000
_cell.length_c   1.000
_cell.angle_alpha   90.00
_cell.angle_beta   90.00
_cell.angle_gamma   90.00
#
_symmetry.space_group_name_H-M   'P 1'
#
loop_
_entity.id
_entity.type
_entity.pdbx_description
1 polymer ?
#
loop_
_entity_poly.entity_id
_entity_poly.type
_entity_poly.pdbx_seq_one_letter_code
_entity_poly.pdbx_strand_id
1 'polypeptide(L)'
;MGVDWKGTDEEKKTIIDAFNKAHSWAKEHNRPIFLGEFGVYDKAPMESRVRYLSFIARLAEDMGWSWAYWQFDSDFILYDIPNNRWIEPVLNALIPPE
;
A
#
# COMPACT_ATOMS: atom_id res chain seq x y z
N MET A 1 0.85 20.60 0.35
CA MET A 1 1.05 19.56 1.39
C MET A 1 1.16 18.23 0.70
N GLY A 2 2.15 17.42 1.08
CA GLY A 2 2.53 16.17 0.43
C GLY A 2 4.04 16.07 0.42
N VAL A 3 4.59 15.09 1.15
CA VAL A 3 6.02 14.75 1.08
C VAL A 3 6.16 13.70 -0.01
N ASP A 4 7.11 13.92 -0.92
CA ASP A 4 7.40 12.93 -1.97
C ASP A 4 8.04 11.69 -1.35
N TRP A 5 7.44 10.53 -1.60
CA TRP A 5 8.05 9.23 -1.31
C TRP A 5 8.74 8.73 -2.58
N LYS A 6 10.07 8.72 -2.56
CA LYS A 6 10.88 8.40 -3.76
C LYS A 6 11.12 6.90 -3.92
N GLY A 7 10.86 6.13 -2.86
CA GLY A 7 11.17 4.72 -2.81
C GLY A 7 12.66 4.44 -2.75
N THR A 8 13.41 5.32 -2.08
CA THR A 8 14.83 5.08 -1.79
C THR A 8 14.99 3.86 -0.89
N ASP A 9 16.20 3.31 -0.83
CA ASP A 9 16.49 2.16 0.03
C ASP A 9 16.26 2.50 1.51
N GLU A 10 16.59 3.72 1.95
CA GLU A 10 16.30 4.21 3.31
C GLU A 10 14.79 4.25 3.62
N GLU A 11 13.99 4.76 2.68
CA GLU A 11 12.53 4.86 2.83
C GLU A 11 11.88 3.48 2.87
N LYS A 12 12.31 2.59 1.97
CA LYS A 12 11.86 1.19 1.94
C LYS A 12 12.29 0.45 3.20
N LYS A 13 13.53 0.64 3.65
CA LYS A 13 14.08 0.01 4.85
C LYS A 13 13.25 0.32 6.09
N THR A 14 12.82 1.57 6.25
CA THR A 14 11.97 1.98 7.36
C THR A 14 10.66 1.16 7.42
N ILE A 15 10.03 0.93 6.26
CA ILE A 15 8.81 0.12 6.15
C ILE A 15 9.12 -1.37 6.39
N ILE A 16 10.19 -1.89 5.78
CA ILE A 16 10.62 -3.29 5.93
C ILE A 16 10.88 -3.62 7.40
N ASP A 17 11.58 -2.75 8.12
CA ASP A 17 11.90 -2.97 9.54
C ASP A 17 10.61 -2.99 10.39
N ALA A 18 9.64 -2.13 10.08
CA ALA A 18 8.34 -2.13 10.76
C ALA A 18 7.54 -3.41 10.46
N PHE A 19 7.49 -3.86 9.20
CA PHE A 19 6.82 -5.09 8.80
C PHE A 19 7.48 -6.32 9.42
N ASN A 20 8.82 -6.38 9.44
CA ASN A 20 9.59 -7.46 10.06
C ASN A 20 9.30 -7.60 11.55
N LYS A 21 9.10 -6.49 12.26
CA LYS A 21 8.72 -6.52 13.68
C LYS A 21 7.37 -7.21 13.87
N ALA A 22 6.35 -6.83 13.09
CA ALA A 22 5.04 -7.47 13.16
C ALA A 22 5.09 -8.94 12.71
N HIS A 23 5.82 -9.23 11.63
CA HIS A 23 6.00 -10.59 11.10
C HIS A 23 6.68 -11.52 12.13
N SER A 24 7.70 -11.02 12.84
CA SER A 24 8.39 -11.80 13.88
C SER A 24 7.46 -12.15 15.03
N TRP A 25 6.68 -11.16 15.51
CA TRP A 25 5.67 -11.40 16.53
C TRP A 25 4.64 -12.44 16.09
N ALA A 26 4.14 -12.34 14.87
CA ALA A 26 3.16 -13.28 14.30
C ALA A 26 3.68 -14.71 14.25
N LYS A 27 4.94 -14.90 13.85
CA LYS A 27 5.59 -16.22 13.83
C LYS A 27 5.76 -16.81 15.24
N GLU A 28 6.19 -15.99 16.20
CA GLU A 28 6.33 -16.41 17.60
C GLU A 28 4.99 -16.84 18.22
N HIS A 29 3.91 -16.13 17.89
CA HIS A 29 2.60 -16.34 18.48
C HIS A 29 1.67 -17.24 17.65
N ASN A 30 2.15 -17.76 16.51
CA ASN A 30 1.40 -18.56 15.56
C ASN A 30 0.06 -17.90 15.16
N ARG A 31 0.11 -16.64 14.73
CA ARG A 31 -1.06 -15.85 14.29
C ARG A 31 -0.88 -15.31 12.87
N PRO A 32 -1.90 -15.40 12.00
CA PRO A 32 -1.85 -14.73 10.70
C PRO A 32 -1.94 -13.21 10.88
N ILE A 33 -1.42 -12.47 9.90
CA ILE A 33 -1.58 -11.02 9.82
C ILE A 33 -2.50 -10.66 8.66
N PHE A 34 -3.39 -9.71 8.94
CA PHE A 34 -4.15 -8.97 7.96
C PHE A 34 -3.76 -7.50 8.07
N LEU A 35 -3.18 -6.93 7.00
CA LEU A 35 -2.92 -5.50 6.89
C LEU A 35 -4.24 -4.80 6.53
N GLY A 36 -5.01 -4.45 7.56
CA GLY A 36 -6.39 -3.99 7.40
C GLY A 36 -6.54 -2.67 6.64
N GLU A 37 -5.54 -1.78 6.72
CA GLU A 37 -5.57 -0.49 6.03
C GLU A 37 -4.15 -0.08 5.64
N PHE A 38 -4.01 0.40 4.40
CA PHE A 38 -2.88 1.19 3.93
C PHE A 38 -3.36 2.06 2.77
N GLY A 39 -2.75 3.23 2.61
CA GLY A 39 -3.20 4.18 1.61
C GLY A 39 -2.31 5.41 1.51
N VAL A 40 -2.51 6.17 0.44
CA VAL A 40 -1.90 7.49 0.23
C VAL A 40 -3.01 8.47 -0.15
N TYR A 41 -3.06 9.58 0.59
CA TYR A 41 -4.02 10.65 0.38
C TYR A 41 -3.93 11.25 -1.03
N ASP A 42 -5.06 11.59 -1.63
CA ASP A 42 -5.19 12.02 -3.03
C ASP A 42 -4.44 13.31 -3.40
N LYS A 43 -4.09 14.13 -2.40
CA LYS A 43 -3.26 15.33 -2.59
C LYS A 43 -1.76 15.05 -2.74
N ALA A 44 -1.31 13.82 -2.51
CA ALA A 44 0.07 13.44 -2.77
C ALA A 44 0.35 13.32 -4.29
N PRO A 45 1.59 13.51 -4.75
CA PRO A 45 1.93 13.27 -6.15
C PRO A 45 1.59 11.82 -6.55
N MET A 46 0.91 11.65 -7.70
CA MET A 46 0.47 10.34 -8.18
C MET A 46 1.63 9.33 -8.27
N GLU A 47 2.79 9.79 -8.71
CA GLU A 47 4.01 8.96 -8.79
C GLU A 47 4.44 8.41 -7.43
N SER A 48 4.42 9.24 -6.37
CA SER A 48 4.74 8.79 -5.01
C SER A 48 3.68 7.80 -4.51
N ARG A 49 2.40 8.05 -4.84
CA ARG A 49 1.27 7.19 -4.49
C ARG A 49 1.42 5.80 -5.11
N VAL A 50 1.67 5.72 -6.43
CA VAL A 50 1.86 4.45 -7.14
C VAL A 50 3.05 3.67 -6.56
N ARG A 51 4.20 4.31 -6.39
CA ARG A 51 5.40 3.67 -5.84
C ARG A 51 5.16 3.10 -4.44
N TYR A 52 4.56 3.90 -3.55
CA TYR A 52 4.29 3.50 -2.18
C TYR A 52 3.28 2.34 -2.11
N LEU A 53 2.17 2.44 -2.83
CA LEU A 53 1.13 1.42 -2.81
C LEU A 53 1.61 0.09 -3.38
N SER A 54 2.32 0.15 -4.50
CA SER A 54 2.94 -1.05 -5.08
C SER A 54 3.91 -1.70 -4.10
N PHE A 55 4.77 -0.91 -3.47
CA PHE A 55 5.73 -1.44 -2.50
C PHE A 55 5.06 -2.09 -1.29
N ILE A 56 4.04 -1.46 -0.69
CA ILE A 56 3.33 -2.02 0.47
C ILE A 56 2.58 -3.31 0.09
N ALA A 57 1.85 -3.32 -1.02
CA ALA A 57 1.08 -4.49 -1.44
C ALA A 57 2.01 -5.69 -1.73
N ARG A 58 3.11 -5.47 -2.49
CA ARG A 58 4.09 -6.53 -2.77
C ARG A 58 4.78 -7.02 -1.49
N LEU A 59 5.18 -6.13 -0.60
CA LEU A 59 5.84 -6.51 0.65
C LEU A 59 4.91 -7.32 1.57
N ALA A 60 3.63 -6.95 1.67
CA ALA A 60 2.64 -7.71 2.43
C ALA A 60 2.47 -9.12 1.85
N GLU A 61 2.37 -9.23 0.53
CA GLU A 61 2.23 -10.52 -0.16
C GLU A 61 3.47 -11.42 -0.05
N ASP A 62 4.67 -10.85 -0.16
CA ASP A 62 5.93 -11.57 0.04
C ASP A 62 6.03 -12.14 1.48
N MET A 63 5.41 -11.48 2.44
CA MET A 63 5.31 -11.94 3.83
C MET A 63 4.13 -12.90 4.08
N GLY A 64 3.33 -13.21 3.07
CA GLY A 64 2.15 -14.07 3.15
C GLY A 64 0.96 -13.43 3.87
N TRP A 65 0.88 -12.10 3.91
CA TRP A 65 -0.21 -11.38 4.56
C TRP A 65 -1.35 -11.13 3.59
N SER A 66 -2.58 -11.18 4.11
CA SER A 66 -3.72 -10.58 3.43
C SER A 66 -3.73 -9.07 3.67
N TRP A 67 -4.36 -8.30 2.78
CA TRP A 67 -4.43 -6.84 2.92
C TRP A 67 -5.73 -6.27 2.37
N ALA A 68 -6.12 -5.10 2.86
CA ALA A 68 -7.21 -4.30 2.31
C ALA A 68 -6.77 -2.85 2.14
N TYR A 69 -7.04 -2.30 0.95
CA TYR A 69 -6.70 -0.93 0.61
C TYR A 69 -7.67 0.06 1.27
N TRP A 70 -7.13 1.11 1.88
CA TRP A 70 -7.90 2.27 2.30
C TRP A 70 -7.74 3.38 1.26
N GLN A 71 -8.76 3.75 0.50
CA GLN A 71 -10.11 3.20 0.46
C GLN A 71 -10.72 3.30 -0.95
N PHE A 72 -11.93 2.80 -1.14
CA PHE A 72 -12.57 2.73 -2.45
C PHE A 72 -12.75 4.11 -3.13
N ASP A 73 -13.20 5.14 -2.39
CA ASP A 73 -13.45 6.50 -2.91
C ASP A 73 -13.05 7.59 -1.88
N SER A 74 -13.49 8.84 -2.04
CA SER A 74 -13.28 10.01 -1.19
C SER A 74 -11.88 10.60 -1.28
N ASP A 75 -10.97 10.24 -0.39
CA ASP A 75 -9.72 10.98 -0.19
C ASP A 75 -8.46 10.10 -0.31
N PHE A 76 -8.67 8.82 -0.58
CA PHE A 76 -7.66 7.83 -0.99
C PHE A 76 -8.10 7.16 -2.30
N ILE A 77 -8.77 7.92 -3.16
CA ILE A 77 -9.61 7.48 -4.30
C ILE A 77 -8.96 6.37 -5.16
N LEU A 78 -9.45 5.14 -5.04
CA LEU A 78 -9.16 4.06 -6.00
C LEU A 78 -10.16 4.06 -7.17
N TYR A 79 -11.40 4.42 -6.89
CA TYR A 79 -12.50 4.46 -7.84
C TYR A 79 -13.15 5.84 -7.86
N ASP A 80 -13.21 6.44 -9.05
CA ASP A 80 -13.85 7.73 -9.31
C ASP A 80 -15.36 7.48 -9.52
N ILE A 81 -16.14 7.54 -8.43
CA ILE A 81 -17.59 7.28 -8.46
C ILE A 81 -18.32 8.20 -9.46
N PRO A 82 -18.09 9.53 -9.48
CA PRO A 82 -18.80 10.43 -10.41
C PRO A 82 -18.60 10.09 -11.89
N ASN A 83 -17.41 9.59 -12.26
CA ASN A 83 -17.09 9.25 -13.65
C ASN A 83 -17.15 7.74 -13.92
N ASN A 84 -17.55 6.94 -12.93
CA ASN A 84 -17.73 5.49 -13.02
C ASN A 84 -16.50 4.77 -13.63
N ARG A 85 -15.30 5.05 -13.08
CA ARG A 85 -14.04 4.50 -13.59
C ARG A 85 -13.02 4.27 -12.49
N TRP A 86 -12.08 3.36 -12.73
CA TRP A 86 -10.92 3.18 -11.87
C TRP A 86 -9.91 4.32 -12.05
N ILE A 87 -9.18 4.63 -10.98
CA ILE A 87 -7.92 5.37 -11.10
C ILE A 87 -6.84 4.36 -11.50
N GLU A 88 -6.71 4.12 -12.81
CA GLU A 88 -5.87 3.05 -13.39
C GLU A 88 -4.46 2.95 -12.78
N PRO A 89 -3.69 4.03 -12.56
CA PRO A 89 -2.37 3.90 -11.94
C PRO A 89 -2.42 3.34 -10.51
N VAL A 90 -3.46 3.66 -9.75
CA VAL A 90 -3.65 3.18 -8.37
C VAL A 90 -4.13 1.73 -8.39
N LEU A 91 -5.08 1.39 -9.27
CA LEU A 91 -5.52 0.02 -9.44
C LEU A 91 -4.35 -0.90 -9.80
N ASN A 92 -3.55 -0.52 -10.79
CA ASN A 92 -2.40 -1.32 -11.23
C ASN A 92 -1.28 -1.38 -10.19
N ALA A 93 -1.19 -0.41 -9.28
CA ALA A 93 -0.26 -0.48 -8.15
C ALA A 93 -0.68 -1.54 -7.12
N LEU A 94 -1.99 -1.69 -6.89
CA LEU A 94 -2.56 -2.66 -5.94
C LEU A 94 -2.68 -4.06 -6.56
N ILE A 95 -3.18 -4.12 -7.78
CA ILE A 95 -3.48 -5.33 -8.57
C ILE A 95 -2.82 -5.17 -9.94
N PRO A 96 -1.56 -5.58 -10.11
CA PRO A 96 -0.88 -5.49 -11.39
C PRO A 96 -1.61 -6.32 -12.46
N PRO A 97 -1.66 -5.85 -13.72
CA PRO A 97 -2.19 -6.67 -14.82
C PRO A 97 -1.32 -7.91 -15.02
N GLU A 98 -1.95 -8.99 -15.50
CA GLU A 98 -1.27 -10.24 -15.91
C GLU A 98 -0.30 -10.04 -17.07
#